data_AF-A0A1A8BF20-F1
#
_entry.id   AF-A0A1A8BF20-F1
#
_cell.length_a   1.000
_cell.length_b   1.000
_cell.length_c   1.000
_cell.angle_alpha   90.00
_cell.angle_beta   90.00
_cell.angle_gamma   90.00
#
_symmetry.space_group_name_H-M   'P 1'
#
loop_
_entity.id
_entity.type
_entity.pdbx_description
1 polymer ?
#
loop_
_entity_poly.entity_id
_entity_poly.type
_entity_poly.pdbx_seq_one_letter_code
_entity_poly.pdbx_strand_id
1 'polypeptide(L)'
;NLSIVWIDPDDFPLLVPHWEKTFGIDLSHPQIGVIEADDADSVWMDMDDGEDLPSVDDLEDWLEDVLSGDIDPEEDDDDDDDD
;
A
#
# COMPACT_ATOMS: atom_id res chain seq x y z
N ASN A 1 -1.65 -3.29 -18.60
CA ASN A 1 -0.43 -2.47 -18.76
C ASN A 1 -0.10 -1.97 -17.37
N LEU A 2 0.99 -2.44 -16.79
CA LEU A 2 1.36 -2.10 -15.41
C LEU A 2 2.20 -0.82 -15.41
N SER A 3 1.91 0.09 -14.48
CA SER A 3 2.67 1.31 -14.26
C SER A 3 2.78 1.55 -12.76
N ILE A 4 4.01 1.70 -12.27
CA ILE A 4 4.30 1.93 -10.85
C ILE A 4 4.82 3.35 -10.69
N VAL A 5 4.31 4.07 -9.69
CA VAL A 5 4.81 5.39 -9.29
C VAL A 5 5.71 5.19 -8.07
N TRP A 6 6.98 5.55 -8.20
CA TRP A 6 7.91 5.56 -7.08
C TRP A 6 7.97 6.96 -6.48
N ILE A 7 7.79 7.04 -5.15
CA ILE A 7 7.85 8.27 -4.37
C ILE A 7 8.95 8.10 -3.33
N ASP A 8 9.87 9.05 -3.27
CA ASP A 8 10.82 9.19 -2.16
C ASP A 8 10.21 10.11 -1.10
N PRO A 9 9.94 9.65 0.14
CA PRO A 9 9.39 10.48 1.21
C PRO A 9 10.22 11.73 1.51
N ASP A 10 11.55 11.67 1.30
CA ASP A 10 12.46 12.79 1.58
C ASP A 10 12.24 13.98 0.63
N ASP A 11 11.68 13.75 -0.56
CA ASP A 11 11.32 14.81 -1.52
C ASP A 11 10.03 15.54 -1.11
N PHE A 12 9.21 14.94 -0.24
CA PHE A 12 7.89 15.45 0.17
C PHE A 12 7.70 15.42 1.70
N PRO A 13 8.59 16.02 2.50
CA PRO A 13 8.59 15.86 3.96
C PRO A 13 7.34 16.43 4.64
N LEU A 14 6.62 17.36 3.98
CA LEU A 14 5.37 17.92 4.50
C LEU A 14 4.15 17.02 4.26
N LEU A 15 4.25 16.06 3.33
CA LEU A 15 3.19 15.11 3.01
C LEU A 15 3.32 13.81 3.80
N VAL A 16 4.50 13.49 4.33
CA VAL A 16 4.74 12.27 5.12
C VAL A 16 3.71 12.07 6.24
N PRO A 17 3.47 13.02 7.17
CA PRO A 17 2.50 12.80 8.25
C PRO A 17 1.05 12.67 7.75
N HIS A 18 0.76 13.19 6.56
CA HIS A 18 -0.55 13.06 5.95
C HIS A 18 -0.72 11.66 5.35
N TRP A 19 0.26 11.16 4.59
CA TRP A 19 0.22 9.84 4.00
C TRP A 19 0.21 8.72 5.04
N GLU A 20 1.07 8.79 6.07
CA GLU A 20 1.05 7.82 7.17
C GLU A 20 -0.32 7.75 7.84
N LYS A 21 -0.97 8.91 8.06
CA LYS A 21 -2.30 8.96 8.64
C LYS A 21 -3.39 8.45 7.70
N THR A 22 -3.32 8.80 6.41
CA THR A 22 -4.35 8.46 5.44
C THR A 22 -4.31 6.97 5.09
N PHE A 23 -3.12 6.42 4.93
CA PHE A 23 -2.93 5.05 4.43
C PHE A 23 -2.62 4.04 5.54
N GLY A 24 -2.46 4.47 6.79
CA GLY A 24 -2.17 3.56 7.91
C GLY A 24 -0.78 2.91 7.86
N ILE A 25 0.15 3.46 7.06
CA ILE A 25 1.49 2.92 6.82
C ILE A 25 2.57 3.68 7.61
N ASP A 26 3.73 3.04 7.77
CA ASP A 26 4.96 3.65 8.30
C ASP A 26 5.94 3.95 7.17
N LEU A 27 6.12 5.23 6.85
CA LEU A 27 7.02 5.68 5.77
C LEU A 27 8.49 5.73 6.18
N SER A 28 8.83 5.33 7.42
CA SER A 28 10.22 5.07 7.79
C SER A 28 10.77 3.77 7.19
N HIS A 29 9.89 2.92 6.66
CA HIS A 29 10.21 1.67 5.96
C HIS A 29 9.67 1.69 4.51
N PRO A 30 10.22 0.85 3.60
CA PRO A 30 9.69 0.73 2.24
C PRO A 30 8.24 0.24 2.22
N GLN A 31 7.42 0.81 1.34
CA GLN A 31 6.00 0.48 1.20
C GLN A 31 5.67 0.25 -0.28
N ILE A 32 4.77 -0.69 -0.57
CA ILE A 32 4.15 -0.86 -1.89
C ILE A 32 2.66 -1.13 -1.71
N GLY A 33 1.84 -0.42 -2.46
CA GLY A 33 0.39 -0.45 -2.32
C GLY A 33 -0.30 0.07 -3.56
N VAL A 34 -1.62 -0.11 -3.58
CA VAL A 34 -2.51 0.44 -4.61
C VAL A 34 -3.48 1.41 -3.94
N ILE A 35 -3.70 2.53 -4.61
CA ILE A 35 -4.53 3.62 -4.10
C ILE A 35 -5.61 3.92 -5.15
N GLU A 36 -6.85 3.91 -4.70
CA GLU A 36 -8.03 4.41 -5.39
C GLU A 36 -7.92 5.93 -5.53
N ALA A 37 -7.89 6.46 -6.75
CA ALA A 37 -7.62 7.89 -6.94
C ALA A 37 -8.82 8.80 -6.57
N ASP A 38 -10.02 8.23 -6.46
CA ASP A 38 -11.27 8.97 -6.29
C ASP A 38 -11.54 9.32 -4.81
N ASP A 39 -11.24 8.41 -3.88
CA ASP A 39 -11.45 8.56 -2.42
C ASP A 39 -10.18 8.39 -1.57
N ALA A 40 -9.09 7.88 -2.16
CA ALA A 40 -7.82 7.56 -1.51
C ALA A 40 -7.87 6.31 -0.62
N ASP A 41 -8.82 5.41 -0.85
CA ASP A 41 -8.81 4.06 -0.27
C ASP A 41 -7.60 3.29 -0.80
N SER A 42 -7.04 2.41 0.03
CA SER A 42 -5.74 1.81 -0.29
C SER A 42 -5.51 0.48 0.38
N VAL A 43 -4.81 -0.39 -0.34
CA VAL A 43 -4.31 -1.67 0.18
C VAL A 43 -2.79 -1.71 0.02
N TRP A 44 -2.10 -2.24 1.02
CA TRP A 44 -0.63 -2.27 1.07
C TRP A 44 -0.14 -3.70 1.29
N MET A 45 0.97 -4.05 0.65
CA MET A 45 1.61 -5.34 0.86
C MET A 45 2.17 -5.41 2.27
N ASP A 46 1.82 -6.45 3.02
CA ASP A 46 2.34 -6.68 4.36
C ASP A 46 3.85 -7.01 4.29
N MET A 47 4.66 -6.18 4.93
CA MET A 47 6.11 -6.28 4.99
C MET A 47 6.53 -5.98 6.43
N ASP A 48 6.94 -7.00 7.17
CA ASP A 48 7.33 -6.95 8.60
C ASP A 48 8.38 -5.85 8.89
N ASP A 49 7.93 -4.61 9.15
CA ASP A 49 8.71 -3.40 9.43
C ASP A 49 10.01 -3.27 8.60
N GLY A 50 9.98 -3.69 7.34
CA GLY A 50 11.12 -3.66 6.41
C GLY A 50 12.28 -4.63 6.70
N GLU A 51 12.15 -5.55 7.67
CA GLU A 51 13.17 -6.57 7.97
C GLU A 51 13.18 -7.71 6.94
N ASP A 52 12.01 -8.04 6.37
CA ASP A 52 11.84 -9.07 5.33
C ASP A 52 11.19 -8.47 4.08
N LEU A 53 12.02 -7.86 3.22
CA LEU A 53 11.56 -7.39 1.91
C LEU A 53 11.15 -8.58 1.02
N PRO A 54 10.07 -8.46 0.23
CA PRO A 54 9.61 -9.54 -0.63
C PRO A 54 10.64 -9.86 -1.72
N SER A 55 10.65 -11.11 -2.16
CA SER A 55 11.37 -11.45 -3.39
C SER A 55 10.65 -10.85 -4.60
N VAL A 56 11.33 -10.85 -5.76
CA VAL A 56 10.70 -10.40 -7.00
C VAL A 56 9.47 -11.25 -7.35
N ASP A 57 9.56 -12.56 -7.12
CA ASP A 57 8.46 -13.48 -7.41
C ASP A 57 7.26 -13.18 -6.49
N ASP A 58 7.50 -12.96 -5.19
CA ASP A 58 6.42 -12.61 -4.24
C ASP A 58 5.73 -11.29 -4.60
N LEU A 59 6.51 -10.30 -5.07
CA LEU A 59 5.98 -9.02 -5.50
C LEU A 59 5.19 -9.14 -6.82
N GLU A 60 5.66 -9.94 -7.77
CA GLU A 60 4.94 -10.18 -9.02
C GLU A 60 3.60 -10.89 -8.76
N ASP A 61 3.59 -11.91 -7.90
CA ASP A 61 2.36 -12.62 -7.51
C ASP A 61 1.35 -11.66 -6.83
N TRP A 62 1.80 -10.83 -5.88
CA TRP A 62 0.93 -9.83 -5.22
C TRP A 62 0.35 -8.82 -6.22
N LEU A 63 1.14 -8.36 -7.20
CA LEU A 63 0.67 -7.46 -8.24
C LEU A 63 -0.31 -8.14 -9.20
N GLU A 64 -0.16 -9.43 -9.48
CA GLU A 64 -1.13 -10.19 -10.27
C GLU A 64 -2.48 -10.29 -9.57
N ASP A 65 -2.49 -10.57 -8.26
CA ASP A 65 -3.70 -10.66 -7.44
C ASP A 65 -4.44 -9.31 -7.34
N VAL A 66 -3.70 -8.20 -7.23
CA VAL A 66 -4.29 -6.86 -7.29
C VAL A 66 -4.89 -6.57 -8.67
N LEU A 67 -4.20 -6.94 -9.75
CA LEU A 67 -4.68 -6.67 -11.12
C LEU A 67 -5.83 -7.59 -11.55
N SER A 68 -5.99 -8.76 -10.94
CA SER A 68 -7.13 -9.64 -11.12
C SER A 68 -8.36 -9.19 -10.30
N GLY A 69 -8.15 -8.33 -9.29
CA GLY A 69 -9.16 -7.92 -8.32
C GLY A 69 -9.37 -8.94 -7.20
N ASP A 70 -8.42 -9.85 -6.98
CA ASP A 70 -8.41 -10.75 -5.83
C ASP A 70 -7.94 -10.03 -4.56
N ILE A 71 -7.18 -8.92 -4.71
CA ILE A 71 -6.87 -7.95 -3.66
C ILE A 71 -7.52 -6.62 -4.07
N ASP A 72 -8.51 -6.18 -3.29
CA ASP A 72 -9.33 -5.00 -3.58
C ASP A 72 -9.25 -3.99 -2.42
N PRO A 73 -8.85 -2.72 -2.66
CA PRO A 73 -8.86 -1.67 -1.64
C PRO A 73 -10.25 -1.38 -1.05
N GLU A 74 -11.35 -1.67 -1.77
CA GLU A 74 -12.72 -1.48 -1.23
C GLU A 74 -13.13 -2.57 -0.20
N GLU A 75 -12.45 -3.72 -0.16
CA GLU A 75 -12.79 -4.84 0.75
C GLU A 75 -12.02 -4.81 2.09
N ASP A 76 -11.02 -3.94 2.24
CA ASP A 76 -10.19 -3.84 3.46
C ASP A 76 -10.88 -3.06 4.62
N ASP A 77 -12.05 -2.46 4.35
CA ASP A 77 -12.82 -1.62 5.29
C ASP A 77 -13.85 -2.40 6.14
N ASP A 78 -13.94 -3.73 6.00
CA ASP A 78 -15.01 -4.56 6.61
C ASP A 78 -14.70 -5.10 8.03
N ASP A 79 -13.68 -4.57 8.74
CA ASP A 79 -13.21 -5.11 10.04
C ASP A 79 -13.37 -4.16 11.25
N ASP A 80 -14.29 -3.19 11.22
CA ASP A 80 -14.58 -2.29 12.35
C ASP A 80 -16.08 -2.30 12.78
N ASP A 81 -16.69 -3.49 12.80
CA ASP A 81 -17.98 -3.76 13.46
C ASP A 81 -17.74 -4.51 14.79
N ASP A 82 -17.34 -3.80 15.86
CA ASP A 82 -17.51 -4.29 17.25
C ASP A 82 -17.92 -3.15 18.21
N ASP A 83 -19.09 -3.36 18.83
CA ASP A 83 -19.98 -2.53 19.67
C ASP A 83 -19.37 -1.93 20.97
#